data_AF-A0A4Y3TI84-F1
#
_entry.id   AF-A0A4Y3TI84-F1
#
_cell.length_a   1.000
_cell.length_b   1.000
_cell.length_c   1.000
_cell.angle_alpha   90.00
_cell.angle_beta   90.00
_cell.angle_gamma   90.00
#
_symmetry.space_group_name_H-M   'P 1'
#
loop_
_entity.id
_entity.type
_entity.pdbx_description
1 polymer ?
#
loop_
_entity_poly.entity_id
_entity_poly.type
_entity_poly.pdbx_seq_one_letter_code
_entity_poly.pdbx_strand_id
1 'polypeptide(L)'
;MTEKPGRSPVQSDLLGALPGDGQKNATTQRRRKSGKVSRKTAIQPSCLPVSEPETEHTIRQAGAATLPKSQTTDVPRKVARKPENPLQGNLFARPLPPRPRPPRTQFEADELRISTAPASSFSPQAAPDSWLYLVTEPDTASQFLDHGLPLRKTHPSLLTERGGVVHWLAKMTEEPAGHFAAPPVVLRVRRTMVAAWLEPDPDHSAEFSAPCYLLSGSKQEQD
;
A
#
# COMPACT_ATOMS: atom_id res chain seq x y z
N MET A 1 73.10 -20.48 25.14
CA MET A 1 73.82 -21.02 23.96
C MET A 1 72.78 -21.80 23.16
N THR A 2 72.12 -21.15 22.18
CA THR A 2 72.41 -21.21 20.73
C THR A 2 72.00 -22.59 20.17
N GLU A 3 71.05 -22.79 19.25
CA GLU A 3 70.78 -22.17 17.93
C GLU A 3 69.32 -22.50 17.49
N LYS A 4 68.48 -21.55 17.06
CA LYS A 4 68.18 -21.01 15.69
C LYS A 4 66.93 -21.60 15.00
N PRO A 5 66.19 -20.78 14.21
CA PRO A 5 64.87 -21.08 13.65
C PRO A 5 64.89 -21.53 12.19
N GLY A 6 63.97 -22.42 11.81
CA GLY A 6 63.73 -22.81 10.41
C GLY A 6 62.64 -21.97 9.76
N ARG A 7 63.03 -20.94 9.00
CA ARG A 7 62.19 -20.22 8.03
C ARG A 7 62.10 -21.06 6.75
N SER A 8 60.90 -21.36 6.27
CA SER A 8 60.66 -21.84 4.92
C SER A 8 60.60 -20.66 3.93
N PRO A 9 61.18 -20.80 2.72
CA PRO A 9 61.28 -19.72 1.76
C PRO A 9 60.01 -19.53 0.91
N VAL A 10 59.77 -18.27 0.60
CA VAL A 10 58.93 -17.76 -0.48
C VAL A 10 59.52 -18.18 -1.82
N GLN A 11 58.69 -18.62 -2.77
CA GLN A 11 58.73 -18.18 -4.18
C GLN A 11 57.73 -18.95 -5.04
N SER A 12 56.79 -18.23 -5.64
CA SER A 12 56.36 -18.40 -7.04
C SER A 12 55.56 -17.16 -7.45
N ASP A 13 56.30 -16.16 -7.94
CA ASP A 13 55.85 -15.34 -9.06
C ASP A 13 55.33 -16.26 -10.17
N LEU A 14 54.16 -15.96 -10.76
CA LEU A 14 53.98 -16.01 -12.22
C LEU A 14 52.62 -15.44 -12.63
N LEU A 15 52.68 -14.61 -13.67
CA LEU A 15 51.62 -14.20 -14.61
C LEU A 15 50.76 -12.97 -14.24
N GLY A 16 51.38 -11.81 -14.44
CA GLY A 16 50.68 -10.63 -14.92
C GLY A 16 50.35 -10.67 -16.41
N ALA A 17 49.51 -9.70 -16.79
CA ALA A 17 49.23 -9.15 -18.12
C ALA A 17 48.25 -9.91 -19.05
N LEU A 18 46.99 -9.47 -18.99
CA LEU A 18 46.12 -9.29 -20.16
C LEU A 18 46.69 -8.15 -21.03
N PRO A 19 46.65 -8.25 -22.37
CA PRO A 19 45.65 -7.47 -23.11
C PRO A 19 45.18 -8.13 -24.42
N GLY A 20 44.05 -7.67 -24.96
CA GLY A 20 43.63 -8.07 -26.30
C GLY A 20 42.25 -7.54 -26.69
N ASP A 21 42.22 -6.30 -27.17
CA ASP A 21 41.13 -5.72 -27.96
C ASP A 21 40.78 -6.58 -29.17
N GLY A 22 39.48 -6.63 -29.51
CA GLY A 22 38.99 -7.31 -30.70
C GLY A 22 37.51 -7.05 -30.96
N GLN A 23 37.21 -5.89 -31.54
CA GLN A 23 36.01 -5.69 -32.36
C GLN A 23 35.86 -6.84 -33.37
N LYS A 24 34.66 -7.38 -33.62
CA LYS A 24 34.04 -7.56 -34.96
C LYS A 24 32.52 -7.80 -34.87
N ASN A 25 31.84 -7.22 -35.86
CA ASN A 25 30.41 -7.18 -36.12
C ASN A 25 29.92 -8.50 -36.75
N ALA A 26 28.64 -8.88 -36.57
CA ALA A 26 27.80 -9.45 -37.65
C ALA A 26 26.36 -9.78 -37.21
N THR A 27 25.43 -9.11 -37.87
CA THR A 27 24.08 -9.50 -38.29
C THR A 27 23.90 -10.99 -38.64
N THR A 28 22.76 -11.62 -38.26
CA THR A 28 21.85 -12.39 -39.15
C THR A 28 20.84 -13.26 -38.36
N GLN A 29 19.57 -12.84 -38.39
CA GLN A 29 18.41 -13.59 -38.91
C GLN A 29 18.26 -15.10 -38.57
N ARG A 30 17.18 -15.49 -37.88
CA ARG A 30 16.24 -16.50 -38.41
C ARG A 30 14.95 -16.68 -37.59
N ARG A 31 13.84 -16.55 -38.33
CA ARG A 31 12.49 -17.07 -38.04
C ARG A 31 12.53 -18.52 -37.56
N ARG A 32 11.68 -18.85 -36.57
CA ARG A 32 10.87 -20.07 -36.60
C ARG A 32 9.43 -19.80 -36.12
N LYS A 33 8.50 -19.98 -37.05
CA LYS A 33 7.06 -20.21 -36.85
C LYS A 33 6.85 -21.60 -36.26
N SER A 34 5.93 -21.73 -35.31
CA SER A 34 5.03 -22.87 -35.03
C SER A 34 4.57 -22.73 -33.57
N GLY A 35 3.30 -22.55 -33.20
CA GLY A 35 2.10 -23.21 -33.68
C GLY A 35 1.70 -24.31 -32.69
N LYS A 36 0.77 -24.02 -31.76
CA LYS A 36 -0.13 -24.99 -31.08
C LYS A 36 -1.14 -24.22 -30.23
N VAL A 37 -2.37 -24.04 -30.73
CA VAL A 37 -3.55 -24.92 -30.57
C VAL A 37 -4.18 -24.80 -29.17
N SER A 38 -5.33 -24.14 -29.18
CA SER A 38 -6.52 -24.32 -28.36
C SER A 38 -6.47 -25.35 -27.23
N ARG A 39 -6.74 -24.87 -26.01
CA ARG A 39 -7.79 -25.48 -25.18
C ARG A 39 -8.70 -24.39 -24.61
N LYS A 40 -9.86 -24.31 -25.24
CA LYS A 40 -11.04 -23.56 -24.86
C LYS A 40 -11.75 -24.44 -23.83
N THR A 41 -11.60 -24.17 -22.54
CA THR A 41 -12.46 -24.78 -21.52
C THR A 41 -13.50 -23.74 -21.15
N ALA A 42 -14.63 -23.83 -21.83
CA ALA A 42 -15.87 -23.20 -21.43
C ALA A 42 -16.34 -23.87 -20.14
N ILE A 43 -16.52 -23.09 -19.09
CA ILE A 43 -17.39 -23.47 -17.97
C ILE A 43 -18.48 -22.41 -17.94
N GLN A 44 -19.70 -22.90 -18.07
CA GLN A 44 -20.93 -22.14 -18.24
C GLN A 44 -21.20 -21.24 -17.03
N PRO A 45 -21.83 -20.06 -17.26
CA PRO A 45 -22.52 -19.32 -16.21
C PRO A 45 -23.86 -20.01 -15.89
N SER A 46 -24.01 -20.53 -14.67
CA SER A 46 -25.32 -20.92 -14.16
C SER A 46 -26.09 -19.66 -13.78
N CYS A 47 -27.09 -19.33 -14.57
CA CYS A 47 -28.15 -18.40 -14.24
C CYS A 47 -29.13 -18.99 -13.21
N LEU A 48 -29.92 -18.06 -12.65
CA LEU A 48 -31.21 -18.18 -11.93
C LEU A 48 -31.14 -18.15 -10.39
N PRO A 49 -32.17 -17.62 -9.70
CA PRO A 49 -33.06 -16.50 -10.05
C PRO A 49 -33.29 -15.48 -8.91
N VAL A 50 -33.88 -14.35 -9.33
CA VAL A 50 -34.74 -13.39 -8.63
C VAL A 50 -35.34 -13.84 -7.28
N SER A 51 -35.33 -12.95 -6.29
CA SER A 51 -36.48 -12.66 -5.41
C SER A 51 -36.24 -11.33 -4.65
N GLU A 52 -36.85 -10.25 -5.15
CA GLU A 52 -37.27 -9.12 -4.32
C GLU A 52 -38.41 -9.58 -3.40
N PRO A 53 -38.57 -8.92 -2.25
CA PRO A 53 -39.91 -8.41 -2.00
C PRO A 53 -39.89 -6.95 -1.55
N GLU A 54 -40.55 -6.12 -2.34
CA GLU A 54 -41.28 -4.95 -1.86
C GLU A 54 -42.27 -5.38 -0.76
N THR A 55 -42.41 -4.57 0.27
CA THR A 55 -43.66 -4.52 1.02
C THR A 55 -44.01 -3.07 1.32
N GLU A 56 -44.77 -2.54 0.37
CA GLU A 56 -45.63 -1.38 0.51
C GLU A 56 -46.64 -1.63 1.64
N HIS A 57 -46.81 -0.69 2.57
CA HIS A 57 -48.02 -0.60 3.37
C HIS A 57 -48.43 0.86 3.61
N THR A 58 -49.33 1.31 2.73
CA THR A 58 -50.67 1.81 3.08
C THR A 58 -50.78 3.12 3.86
N ILE A 59 -51.16 4.14 3.09
CA ILE A 59 -51.90 5.35 3.42
C ILE A 59 -53.19 5.04 4.20
N ARG A 60 -53.48 5.83 5.26
CA ARG A 60 -54.86 6.11 5.70
C ARG A 60 -55.07 7.60 5.99
N GLN A 61 -55.87 8.20 5.10
CA GLN A 61 -56.84 9.29 5.30
C GLN A 61 -57.71 9.05 6.56
N ALA A 62 -58.50 9.95 7.15
CA ALA A 62 -58.81 11.38 7.08
C ALA A 62 -59.77 11.62 8.29
N GLY A 63 -59.94 12.86 8.75
CA GLY A 63 -60.95 13.17 9.76
C GLY A 63 -61.07 14.67 10.03
N ALA A 64 -62.06 15.28 9.40
CA ALA A 64 -62.45 16.69 9.55
C ALA A 64 -63.51 16.88 10.65
N ALA A 65 -63.52 18.06 11.29
CA ALA A 65 -64.68 18.85 11.77
C ALA A 65 -64.21 19.83 12.87
N THR A 66 -64.05 21.13 12.62
CA THR A 66 -65.07 22.22 12.69
C THR A 66 -65.52 22.60 14.12
N LEU A 67 -64.91 23.67 14.66
CA LEU A 67 -65.42 24.89 15.36
C LEU A 67 -66.77 24.83 16.16
N PRO A 68 -66.95 25.62 17.26
CA PRO A 68 -66.71 27.08 17.25
C PRO A 68 -66.27 27.81 18.57
N LYS A 69 -65.74 29.02 18.35
CA LYS A 69 -65.81 30.29 19.12
C LYS A 69 -65.73 30.28 20.66
N SER A 70 -64.74 31.02 21.17
CA SER A 70 -64.98 32.08 22.16
C SER A 70 -64.01 33.23 21.92
N GLN A 71 -64.59 34.40 21.70
CA GLN A 71 -63.92 35.68 21.61
C GLN A 71 -63.45 36.09 22.99
N THR A 72 -62.18 36.46 23.12
CA THR A 72 -61.76 37.44 24.13
C THR A 72 -60.68 38.27 23.48
N THR A 73 -61.06 39.48 23.11
CA THR A 73 -60.19 40.60 22.81
C THR A 73 -59.33 40.88 24.03
N ASP A 74 -58.09 40.38 24.01
CA ASP A 74 -57.01 40.94 24.81
C ASP A 74 -55.96 41.46 23.83
N VAL A 75 -55.60 42.73 24.03
CA VAL A 75 -54.81 43.54 23.11
C VAL A 75 -53.35 43.16 23.32
N PRO A 76 -52.65 42.47 22.40
CA PRO A 76 -51.23 42.31 22.57
C PRO A 76 -50.59 43.66 22.23
N ARG A 77 -50.14 44.34 23.29
CA ARG A 77 -49.18 45.43 23.28
C ARG A 77 -48.20 45.20 22.12
N LYS A 78 -48.26 46.03 21.07
CA LYS A 78 -47.28 46.07 19.98
C LYS A 78 -45.91 46.36 20.61
N VAL A 79 -45.21 45.32 21.01
CA VAL A 79 -43.76 45.39 21.20
C VAL A 79 -43.24 45.56 19.78
N ALA A 80 -42.81 46.78 19.47
CA ALA A 80 -42.10 47.06 18.24
C ALA A 80 -40.92 46.09 18.15
N ARG A 81 -41.08 45.03 17.35
CA ARG A 81 -39.96 44.18 16.97
C ARG A 81 -39.03 45.07 16.18
N LYS A 82 -37.93 45.45 16.83
CA LYS A 82 -36.78 46.08 16.20
C LYS A 82 -36.46 45.26 14.94
N PRO A 83 -36.32 45.87 13.75
CA PRO A 83 -36.01 45.11 12.55
C PRO A 83 -34.69 44.38 12.81
N GLU A 84 -34.80 43.06 12.96
CA GLU A 84 -33.65 42.18 12.92
C GLU A 84 -32.97 42.43 11.57
N ASN A 85 -31.75 42.94 11.65
CA ASN A 85 -30.96 43.27 10.48
C ASN A 85 -30.83 41.97 9.65
N PRO A 86 -31.27 41.93 8.38
CA PRO A 86 -31.22 40.71 7.56
C PRO A 86 -29.78 40.18 7.35
N LEU A 87 -28.77 40.96 7.75
CA LEU A 87 -27.36 40.55 7.79
C LEU A 87 -26.95 39.81 9.07
N GLN A 88 -27.77 39.85 10.12
CA GLN A 88 -27.51 39.18 11.40
C GLN A 88 -28.23 37.82 11.44
N GLY A 89 -27.96 36.99 10.43
CA GLY A 89 -28.34 35.58 10.47
C GLY A 89 -27.76 34.93 11.73
N ASN A 90 -28.58 34.20 12.48
CA ASN A 90 -28.15 33.52 13.71
C ASN A 90 -26.97 32.58 13.39
N LEU A 91 -25.76 32.96 13.84
CA LEU A 91 -24.51 32.23 13.58
C LEU A 91 -24.53 30.80 14.15
N PHE A 92 -25.42 30.53 15.11
CA PHE A 92 -25.62 29.21 15.74
C PHE A 92 -26.76 28.40 15.11
N ALA A 93 -27.51 28.98 14.18
CA ALA A 93 -28.53 28.25 13.41
C ALA A 93 -27.93 27.46 12.23
N ARG A 94 -26.65 27.68 11.92
CA ARG A 94 -25.92 26.90 10.93
C ARG A 94 -25.42 25.60 11.57
N PRO A 95 -25.67 24.42 10.96
CA PRO A 95 -25.04 23.18 11.40
C PRO A 95 -23.53 23.38 11.47
N LEU A 96 -22.91 22.91 12.55
CA LEU A 96 -21.46 22.90 12.64
C LEU A 96 -20.90 22.13 11.44
N PRO A 97 -19.79 22.59 10.83
CA PRO A 97 -19.15 21.83 9.77
C PRO A 97 -18.82 20.42 10.29
N PRO A 98 -18.90 19.40 9.42
CA PRO A 98 -18.56 18.04 9.81
C PRO A 98 -17.14 18.01 10.38
N ARG A 99 -16.95 17.33 11.51
CA ARG A 99 -15.63 17.21 12.12
C ARG A 99 -14.67 16.53 11.15
N PRO A 100 -13.43 17.02 11.00
CA PRO A 100 -12.41 16.30 10.25
C PRO A 100 -12.28 14.87 10.77
N ARG A 101 -12.26 13.90 9.86
CA ARG A 101 -11.98 12.52 10.25
C ARG A 101 -10.52 12.41 10.71
N PRO A 102 -10.24 11.68 11.80
CA PRO A 102 -8.86 11.44 12.21
C PRO A 102 -8.04 10.84 11.04
N PRO A 103 -6.78 11.25 10.88
CA PRO A 103 -5.90 10.66 9.88
C PRO A 103 -5.78 9.15 10.10
N ARG A 104 -5.74 8.41 9.00
CA ARG A 104 -5.52 6.98 9.04
C ARG A 104 -4.10 6.69 9.56
N THR A 105 -3.98 5.87 10.60
CA THR A 105 -2.70 5.54 11.25
C THR A 105 -2.21 4.12 10.97
N GLN A 106 -3.07 3.24 10.45
CA GLN A 106 -2.71 1.85 10.15
C GLN A 106 -3.58 1.27 9.03
N PHE A 107 -3.03 0.29 8.33
CA PHE A 107 -3.78 -0.62 7.50
C PHE A 107 -4.06 -1.91 8.24
N GLU A 108 -5.28 -2.40 8.19
CA GLU A 108 -5.62 -3.71 8.75
C GLU A 108 -5.07 -4.82 7.84
N ALA A 109 -4.71 -5.96 8.44
CA ALA A 109 -4.19 -7.12 7.71
C ALA A 109 -5.18 -7.64 6.64
N ASP A 110 -6.47 -7.74 7.01
CA ASP A 110 -7.56 -8.16 6.14
C ASP A 110 -7.80 -7.19 4.97
N GLU A 111 -7.56 -5.90 5.21
CA GLU A 111 -7.69 -4.90 4.16
C GLU A 111 -6.62 -5.13 3.11
N LEU A 112 -5.33 -5.13 3.47
CA LEU A 112 -4.24 -5.20 2.49
C LEU A 112 -4.03 -6.58 1.88
N ARG A 113 -4.67 -7.62 2.43
CA ARG A 113 -4.42 -9.03 2.07
C ARG A 113 -2.93 -9.35 2.12
N ILE A 114 -2.29 -8.91 3.20
CA ILE A 114 -0.86 -9.12 3.42
C ILE A 114 -0.62 -10.63 3.45
N SER A 115 0.40 -11.08 2.75
CA SER A 115 0.76 -12.49 2.74
C SER A 115 2.26 -12.68 2.61
N THR A 116 2.76 -13.80 3.09
CA THR A 116 4.16 -14.19 2.94
C THR A 116 4.45 -14.63 1.51
N ALA A 117 5.62 -14.27 1.00
CA ALA A 117 6.14 -14.73 -0.27
C ALA A 117 7.45 -15.52 -0.05
N PRO A 118 7.64 -16.68 -0.72
CA PRO A 118 8.88 -17.44 -0.56
C PRO A 118 10.05 -16.70 -1.19
N ALA A 119 11.14 -16.53 -0.42
CA ALA A 119 12.35 -15.84 -0.87
C ALA A 119 12.97 -16.45 -2.14
N SER A 120 12.79 -17.77 -2.35
CA SER A 120 13.25 -18.48 -3.55
C SER A 120 12.53 -18.10 -4.85
N SER A 121 11.43 -17.34 -4.77
CA SER A 121 10.65 -16.92 -5.95
C SER A 121 11.13 -15.62 -6.60
N PHE A 122 12.17 -15.00 -6.05
CA PHE A 122 12.70 -13.71 -6.48
C PHE A 122 13.97 -13.87 -7.32
N SER A 123 14.11 -12.98 -8.30
CA SER A 123 15.27 -12.86 -9.19
C SER A 123 15.47 -11.38 -9.49
N PRO A 124 16.72 -10.89 -9.61
CA PRO A 124 16.99 -9.49 -9.95
C PRO A 124 16.40 -9.08 -11.31
N GLN A 125 16.23 -10.03 -12.24
CA GLN A 125 15.69 -9.80 -13.58
C GLN A 125 14.19 -10.13 -13.68
N ALA A 126 13.51 -10.30 -12.54
CA ALA A 126 12.09 -10.57 -12.54
C ALA A 126 11.30 -9.39 -13.12
N ALA A 127 10.32 -9.69 -13.96
CA ALA A 127 9.41 -8.67 -14.47
C ALA A 127 8.63 -8.01 -13.32
N PRO A 128 8.32 -6.71 -13.42
CA PRO A 128 7.41 -6.04 -12.49
C PRO A 128 6.06 -6.73 -12.46
N ASP A 129 5.42 -6.77 -11.29
CA ASP A 129 4.07 -7.27 -11.12
C ASP A 129 3.19 -6.27 -10.36
N SER A 130 1.94 -6.65 -10.06
CA SER A 130 1.00 -5.80 -9.34
C SER A 130 1.23 -5.76 -7.83
N TRP A 131 2.36 -6.27 -7.35
CA TRP A 131 2.69 -6.40 -5.94
C TRP A 131 3.84 -5.49 -5.55
N LEU A 132 3.84 -5.09 -4.29
CA LEU A 132 4.97 -4.50 -3.61
C LEU A 132 5.38 -5.43 -2.49
N TYR A 133 6.67 -5.42 -2.19
CA TYR A 133 7.30 -6.34 -1.27
C TYR A 133 7.92 -5.59 -0.11
N LEU A 134 7.77 -6.15 1.08
CA LEU A 134 8.40 -5.68 2.30
C LEU A 134 9.27 -6.82 2.83
N VAL A 135 10.52 -6.52 3.15
CA VAL A 135 11.45 -7.50 3.70
C VAL A 135 11.78 -7.08 5.12
N THR A 136 11.54 -7.96 6.09
CA THR A 136 11.64 -7.64 7.51
C THR A 136 11.98 -8.89 8.33
N GLU A 137 12.13 -8.72 9.64
CA GLU A 137 12.35 -9.80 10.59
C GLU A 137 11.10 -10.66 10.79
N PRO A 138 11.23 -11.95 11.17
CA PRO A 138 10.08 -12.82 11.41
C PRO A 138 9.10 -12.30 12.47
N ASP A 139 9.60 -11.72 13.57
CA ASP A 139 8.75 -11.21 14.66
C ASP A 139 7.93 -10.00 14.19
N THR A 140 8.57 -9.09 13.46
CA THR A 140 7.91 -7.93 12.86
C THR A 140 6.93 -8.36 11.76
N ALA A 141 7.31 -9.35 10.95
CA ALA A 141 6.43 -9.89 9.92
C ALA A 141 5.16 -10.50 10.50
N SER A 142 5.27 -11.22 11.63
CA SER A 142 4.13 -11.79 12.34
C SER A 142 3.19 -10.69 12.85
N GLN A 143 3.75 -9.63 13.45
CA GLN A 143 2.96 -8.46 13.86
C GLN A 143 2.22 -7.81 12.69
N PHE A 144 2.85 -7.72 11.51
CA PHE A 144 2.18 -7.17 10.33
C PHE A 144 1.10 -8.08 9.76
N LEU A 145 1.23 -9.40 9.90
CA LEU A 145 0.19 -10.34 9.50
C LEU A 145 -1.01 -10.32 10.47
N ASP A 146 -0.78 -10.07 11.75
CA ASP A 146 -1.83 -10.07 12.78
C ASP A 146 -2.53 -8.71 12.92
N HIS A 147 -1.76 -7.61 12.87
CA HIS A 147 -2.23 -6.25 13.16
C HIS A 147 -2.19 -5.32 11.93
N GLY A 148 -1.61 -5.78 10.83
CA GLY A 148 -1.48 -5.00 9.60
C GLY A 148 -0.30 -4.01 9.62
N LEU A 149 -0.28 -3.09 8.65
CA LEU A 149 0.87 -2.20 8.41
C LEU A 149 0.67 -0.81 9.04
N PRO A 150 1.56 -0.36 9.93
CA PRO A 150 1.47 0.96 10.52
C PRO A 150 1.88 2.05 9.53
N LEU A 151 1.14 3.16 9.53
CA LEU A 151 1.45 4.34 8.73
C LEU A 151 2.20 5.35 9.61
N ARG A 152 3.53 5.32 9.57
CA ARG A 152 4.40 6.17 10.39
C ARG A 152 5.21 7.11 9.52
N LYS A 153 5.18 8.41 9.84
CA LYS A 153 6.00 9.42 9.16
C LYS A 153 7.47 9.40 9.60
N THR A 154 7.74 9.04 10.85
CA THR A 154 9.09 9.03 11.42
C THR A 154 9.89 7.79 11.01
N HIS A 155 9.20 6.66 10.84
CA HIS A 155 9.77 5.38 10.44
C HIS A 155 8.86 4.74 9.39
N PRO A 156 8.81 5.31 8.17
CA PRO A 156 8.00 4.77 7.09
C PRO A 156 8.46 3.36 6.72
N SER A 157 7.50 2.50 6.40
CA SER A 157 7.81 1.15 5.92
C SER A 157 8.28 1.23 4.47
N LEU A 158 9.44 0.66 4.16
CA LEU A 158 9.99 0.66 2.82
C LEU A 158 9.47 -0.55 2.02
N LEU A 159 8.89 -0.26 0.88
CA LEU A 159 8.31 -1.20 -0.06
C LEU A 159 9.10 -1.16 -1.37
N THR A 160 9.43 -2.33 -1.91
CA THR A 160 10.19 -2.44 -3.15
C THR A 160 9.41 -3.24 -4.19
N GLU A 161 9.65 -2.94 -5.47
CA GLU A 161 9.23 -3.81 -6.56
C GLU A 161 10.02 -5.13 -6.55
N ARG A 162 9.52 -6.12 -7.30
CA ARG A 162 10.04 -7.48 -7.29
C ARG A 162 11.55 -7.60 -7.52
N GLY A 163 12.13 -6.75 -8.37
CA GLY A 163 13.56 -6.75 -8.68
C GLY A 163 14.46 -6.32 -7.52
N GLY A 164 13.95 -5.51 -6.59
CA GLY A 164 14.72 -5.00 -5.45
C GLY A 164 14.79 -5.97 -4.27
N VAL A 165 13.89 -6.95 -4.21
CA VAL A 165 13.78 -7.90 -3.09
C VAL A 165 15.09 -8.66 -2.85
N VAL A 166 15.77 -9.09 -3.91
CA VAL A 166 17.02 -9.86 -3.77
C VAL A 166 18.14 -9.01 -3.16
N HIS A 167 18.27 -7.75 -3.60
CA HIS A 167 19.26 -6.83 -3.03
C HIS A 167 18.92 -6.48 -1.59
N TRP A 168 17.63 -6.33 -1.26
CA TRP A 168 17.20 -6.10 0.11
C TRP A 168 17.52 -7.29 1.02
N LEU A 169 17.21 -8.50 0.57
CA LEU A 169 17.54 -9.73 1.30
C LEU A 169 19.05 -9.82 1.55
N ALA A 170 19.88 -9.54 0.54
CA ALA A 170 21.32 -9.48 0.69
C ALA A 170 21.75 -8.46 1.76
N LYS A 171 21.22 -7.23 1.70
CA LYS A 171 21.49 -6.17 2.68
C LYS A 171 21.18 -6.60 4.12
N MET A 172 20.01 -7.20 4.35
CA MET A 172 19.60 -7.71 5.67
C MET A 172 20.49 -8.86 6.17
N THR A 173 21.09 -9.64 5.28
CA THR A 173 21.99 -10.75 5.65
C THR A 173 23.46 -10.36 5.76
N GLU A 174 23.89 -9.31 5.05
CA GLU A 174 25.27 -8.80 5.08
C GLU A 174 25.56 -7.91 6.29
N GLU A 175 24.50 -7.41 6.95
CA GLU A 175 24.63 -6.59 8.16
C GLU A 175 25.32 -7.40 9.28
N PRO A 176 26.55 -7.02 9.70
CA PRO A 176 27.43 -7.92 10.43
C PRO A 176 26.90 -8.21 11.84
N ALA A 177 26.67 -9.50 12.06
CA ALA A 177 26.68 -10.22 13.35
C ALA A 177 25.77 -9.69 14.47
N GLY A 178 24.57 -10.28 14.55
CA GLY A 178 23.90 -10.49 15.84
C GLY A 178 22.52 -9.85 16.02
N HIS A 179 22.08 -8.98 15.11
CA HIS A 179 20.77 -8.33 15.24
C HIS A 179 19.63 -9.23 14.78
N PHE A 180 19.83 -9.97 13.70
CA PHE A 180 18.82 -10.88 13.16
C PHE A 180 19.10 -12.32 13.61
N ALA A 181 18.38 -12.78 14.63
CA ALA A 181 18.46 -14.16 15.11
C ALA A 181 17.91 -15.19 14.09
N ALA A 182 17.20 -14.72 13.07
CA ALA A 182 16.44 -15.55 12.14
C ALA A 182 16.46 -14.96 10.72
N PRO A 183 16.26 -15.81 9.68
CA PRO A 183 16.28 -15.34 8.29
C PRO A 183 15.14 -14.34 8.02
N PRO A 184 15.39 -13.31 7.19
CA PRO A 184 14.38 -12.32 6.86
C PRO A 184 13.19 -12.94 6.11
N VAL A 185 12.01 -12.39 6.37
CA VAL A 185 10.74 -12.79 5.77
C VAL A 185 10.32 -11.76 4.74
N VAL A 186 9.82 -12.23 3.60
CA VAL A 186 9.24 -11.37 2.56
C VAL A 186 7.73 -11.38 2.68
N LEU A 187 7.15 -10.20 2.87
CA LEU A 187 5.73 -9.95 2.78
C LEU A 187 5.40 -9.30 1.44
N ARG A 188 4.18 -9.52 0.94
CA ARG A 188 3.67 -8.86 -0.25
C ARG A 188 2.33 -8.20 0.01
N VAL A 189 2.12 -7.05 -0.64
CA VAL A 189 0.88 -6.27 -0.62
C VAL A 189 0.52 -5.84 -2.04
N ARG A 190 -0.77 -5.69 -2.33
CA ARG A 190 -1.21 -5.23 -3.66
C ARG A 190 -0.92 -3.75 -3.81
N ARG A 191 -0.22 -3.38 -4.89
CA ARG A 191 0.14 -1.99 -5.18
C ARG A 191 -1.08 -1.07 -5.19
N THR A 192 -2.17 -1.51 -5.82
CA THR A 192 -3.41 -0.72 -5.92
C THR A 192 -4.06 -0.38 -4.58
N MET A 193 -3.75 -1.14 -3.52
CA MET A 193 -4.34 -0.96 -2.20
C MET A 193 -3.61 0.06 -1.35
N VAL A 194 -2.30 0.24 -1.59
CA VAL A 194 -1.45 1.18 -0.86
C VAL A 194 -1.08 2.42 -1.68
N ALA A 195 -1.38 2.44 -2.98
CA ALA A 195 -0.92 3.45 -3.94
C ALA A 195 -1.13 4.91 -3.50
N ALA A 196 -2.24 5.21 -2.82
CA ALA A 196 -2.55 6.57 -2.37
C ALA A 196 -1.72 7.04 -1.16
N TRP A 197 -0.91 6.16 -0.57
CA TRP A 197 -0.07 6.40 0.61
C TRP A 197 1.41 6.12 0.35
N LEU A 198 1.78 5.90 -0.92
CA LEU A 198 3.15 5.68 -1.34
C LEU A 198 3.82 7.01 -1.69
N GLU A 199 5.00 7.21 -1.12
CA GLU A 199 5.93 8.25 -1.55
C GLU A 199 7.11 7.58 -2.27
N PRO A 200 7.56 8.09 -3.43
CA PRO A 200 8.71 7.53 -4.11
C PRO A 200 9.99 7.75 -3.28
N ASP A 201 10.87 6.75 -3.27
CA ASP A 201 12.18 6.81 -2.60
C ASP A 201 13.30 6.66 -3.63
N PRO A 202 13.83 7.77 -4.17
CA PRO A 202 14.85 7.72 -5.22
C PRO A 202 16.19 7.15 -4.73
N ASP A 203 16.52 7.34 -3.46
CA ASP A 203 17.80 6.91 -2.89
C ASP A 203 17.85 5.38 -2.82
N HIS A 204 16.83 4.77 -2.22
CA HIS A 204 16.74 3.32 -2.17
C HIS A 204 16.41 2.71 -3.54
N SER A 205 15.71 3.45 -4.41
CA SER A 205 15.50 2.99 -5.79
C SER A 205 16.81 2.79 -6.54
N ALA A 206 17.76 3.71 -6.34
CA ALA A 206 19.10 3.60 -6.89
C ALA A 206 19.89 2.48 -6.21
N GLU A 207 19.84 2.39 -4.88
CA GLU A 207 20.55 1.36 -4.10
C GLU A 207 20.16 -0.06 -4.53
N PHE A 208 18.86 -0.33 -4.68
CA PHE A 208 18.36 -1.68 -5.00
C PHE A 208 18.14 -1.93 -6.49
N SER A 209 18.49 -0.97 -7.34
CA SER A 209 18.29 -1.03 -8.79
C SER A 209 16.85 -1.37 -9.20
N ALA A 210 15.86 -0.96 -8.40
CA ALA A 210 14.45 -1.22 -8.60
C ALA A 210 13.60 -0.15 -7.89
N PRO A 211 12.40 0.20 -8.39
CA PRO A 211 11.57 1.21 -7.75
C PRO A 211 11.23 0.86 -6.30
N CYS A 212 11.49 1.81 -5.41
CA CYS A 212 11.23 1.73 -3.98
C CYS A 212 10.33 2.88 -3.52
N TYR A 213 9.54 2.61 -2.49
CA TYR A 213 8.48 3.48 -2.00
C TYR A 213 8.43 3.48 -0.47
N LEU A 214 8.22 4.65 0.12
CA LEU A 214 7.95 4.81 1.54
C LEU A 214 6.43 4.81 1.78
N LEU A 215 6.01 4.01 2.75
CA LEU A 215 4.64 3.96 3.24
C LEU A 215 4.52 4.83 4.50
N SER A 216 4.30 6.13 4.31
CA SER A 216 4.36 7.18 5.35
C SER A 216 3.00 7.73 5.77
N GLY A 217 1.91 7.35 5.10
CA GLY A 217 0.53 7.71 5.48
C GLY A 217 0.08 9.12 5.08
N SER A 218 0.89 9.85 4.33
CA SER A 218 0.58 11.18 3.79
C SER A 218 -0.35 11.06 2.59
N LYS A 219 -1.66 11.08 2.86
CA LYS A 219 -2.54 11.74 1.91
C LYS A 219 -2.33 13.23 2.15
N GLN A 220 -1.69 13.91 1.19
CA GLN A 220 -1.63 15.37 1.14
C GLN A 220 -3.01 15.92 1.52
N GLU A 221 -3.02 16.90 2.43
CA GLU A 221 -4.21 17.57 2.95
C GLU A 221 -5.33 17.65 1.91
N GLN A 222 -6.54 17.35 2.36
CA GLN A 222 -7.77 17.53 1.61
C GLN A 222 -7.75 18.91 0.90
N ASP A 223 -7.63 18.89 -0.43
CA ASP A 223 -8.17 19.96 -1.27
C ASP A 223 -9.71 19.91 -1.20
#